data_AF-A0A932LTD7-F1
#
_entry.id   AF-A0A932LTD7-F1
#
_cell.length_a   1.000
_cell.length_b   1.000
_cell.length_c   1.000
_cell.angle_alpha   90.00
_cell.angle_beta   90.00
_cell.angle_gamma   90.00
#
_symmetry.space_group_name_H-M   'P 1'
#
loop_
_entity.id
_entity.type
_entity.pdbx_description
1 polymer ?
#
loop_
_entity_poly.entity_id
_entity_poly.type
_entity_poly.pdbx_seq_one_letter_code
_entity_poly.pdbx_strand_id
1 'polypeptide(L)'
;MLVTYFHSTLAAALLYGSALALAACECRSGATAASHEAPKAPGAVAKAAGTYVFLRGRGDRSSFIVSSGAHIDSTDSLKARFGGSFLWFLQDQKPYVIQDEAILAKVEDLFKGDPSLEAQDRQLETREDQLEAQRNGLDARRDALDDKRDRLDEREEALNGESPATAGARARIDGERQAIDRDMQVLDGELQKLDQAMEKLNGEREALSAKQEKLLEAAEHQLLQLIQETLKSGVARPVADKMKTS
;
A
#
# COMPACT_ATOMS: atom_id res chain seq x y z
N MET A 1 32.85 -21.49 27.06
CA MET A 1 31.55 -22.14 26.82
C MET A 1 31.00 -21.63 25.50
N LEU A 2 31.08 -22.47 24.48
CA LEU A 2 30.29 -22.32 23.24
C LEU A 2 28.84 -22.70 23.55
N VAL A 3 27.87 -21.96 23.00
CA VAL A 3 26.68 -22.53 22.37
C VAL A 3 26.34 -21.69 21.14
N THR A 4 25.95 -22.42 20.10
CA THR A 4 25.88 -22.12 18.68
C THR A 4 24.44 -22.31 18.17
N TYR A 5 24.10 -21.64 17.04
CA TYR A 5 23.08 -22.05 16.02
C TYR A 5 21.58 -21.87 16.40
N PHE A 6 20.60 -21.59 15.52
CA PHE A 6 20.45 -21.21 14.09
C PHE A 6 18.91 -21.09 13.84
N HIS A 7 18.51 -20.34 12.78
CA HIS A 7 17.24 -20.46 12.01
C HIS A 7 15.93 -19.90 12.61
N SER A 8 14.95 -19.37 11.86
CA SER A 8 14.79 -18.96 10.44
C SER A 8 13.36 -18.40 10.27
N THR A 9 13.18 -17.37 9.44
CA THR A 9 12.08 -17.12 8.45
C THR A 9 10.58 -17.31 8.77
N LEU A 10 9.77 -16.48 8.08
CA LEU A 10 8.29 -16.39 7.94
C LEU A 10 7.60 -15.49 8.98
N ALA A 11 6.73 -14.53 8.63
CA ALA A 11 5.86 -14.44 7.46
C ALA A 11 5.61 -12.97 7.06
N ALA A 12 5.99 -12.61 5.83
CA ALA A 12 5.37 -11.54 5.06
C ALA A 12 4.33 -12.20 4.15
N ALA A 13 3.07 -12.18 4.56
CA ALA A 13 1.95 -12.71 3.79
C ALA A 13 0.67 -11.96 4.17
N LEU A 14 0.57 -10.70 3.76
CA LEU A 14 -0.71 -10.00 3.69
C LEU A 14 -0.67 -9.11 2.46
N LEU A 15 -1.40 -9.53 1.42
CA LEU A 15 -2.14 -8.75 0.42
C LEU A 15 -2.42 -9.67 -0.78
N TYR A 16 -3.39 -10.58 -0.62
CA TYR A 16 -4.06 -11.23 -1.76
C TYR A 16 -5.56 -11.28 -1.46
N GLY A 17 -6.30 -10.45 -2.19
CA GLY A 17 -7.76 -10.40 -2.18
C GLY A 17 -8.35 -11.61 -2.91
N SER A 18 -9.17 -12.35 -2.19
CA SER A 18 -9.97 -13.47 -2.66
C SER A 18 -11.20 -12.96 -3.43
N ALA A 19 -11.35 -13.33 -4.70
CA ALA A 19 -12.64 -13.29 -5.39
C ALA A 19 -13.09 -14.73 -5.65
N LEU A 20 -14.00 -15.20 -4.79
CA LEU A 20 -14.66 -16.50 -4.87
C LEU A 20 -15.77 -16.44 -5.93
N ALA A 21 -15.75 -17.40 -6.85
CA ALA A 21 -16.82 -17.69 -7.78
C ALA A 21 -18.02 -18.33 -7.05
N LEU A 22 -19.24 -17.96 -7.47
CA LEU A 22 -20.46 -18.71 -7.19
C LEU A 22 -21.27 -18.80 -8.49
N ALA A 23 -21.72 -20.03 -8.77
CA ALA A 23 -22.32 -20.46 -10.01
C ALA A 23 -23.86 -20.56 -9.93
N ALA A 24 -24.44 -20.67 -11.14
CA ALA A 24 -25.73 -21.25 -11.53
C ALA A 24 -26.99 -20.36 -11.47
N CYS A 25 -27.64 -20.16 -12.63
CA CYS A 25 -28.73 -21.05 -13.07
C CYS A 25 -29.18 -20.73 -14.52
N GLU A 26 -29.40 -21.77 -15.32
CA GLU A 26 -30.02 -21.75 -16.64
C GLU A 26 -31.45 -21.16 -16.65
N CYS A 27 -31.82 -20.48 -17.75
CA CYS A 27 -33.14 -20.69 -18.35
C CYS A 27 -33.16 -20.33 -19.86
N ARG A 28 -33.81 -21.22 -20.60
CA ARG A 28 -33.91 -21.34 -22.06
C ARG A 28 -35.20 -20.67 -22.55
N SER A 29 -35.15 -19.84 -23.60
CA SER A 29 -36.20 -19.74 -24.64
C SER A 29 -35.73 -18.86 -25.80
N GLY A 30 -36.01 -19.29 -27.04
CA GLY A 30 -35.53 -18.67 -28.27
C GLY A 30 -36.50 -17.65 -28.89
N ALA A 31 -35.96 -16.85 -29.82
CA ALA A 31 -36.68 -16.29 -30.96
C ALA A 31 -35.69 -15.85 -32.05
N THR A 32 -35.95 -16.30 -33.27
CA THR A 32 -35.25 -15.98 -34.52
C THR A 32 -35.67 -14.61 -35.07
N ALA A 33 -34.73 -13.79 -35.57
CA ALA A 33 -34.96 -12.88 -36.70
C ALA A 33 -33.63 -12.41 -37.32
N ALA A 34 -33.70 -12.21 -38.64
CA ALA A 34 -32.63 -12.09 -39.61
C ALA A 34 -31.77 -10.81 -39.57
N SER A 35 -30.53 -10.99 -40.04
CA SER A 35 -29.75 -10.15 -40.96
C SER A 35 -29.59 -8.65 -40.68
N HIS A 36 -28.32 -8.22 -40.47
CA HIS A 36 -27.61 -7.32 -41.38
C HIS A 36 -26.09 -7.54 -41.24
N GLU A 37 -25.42 -7.68 -42.38
CA GLU A 37 -23.99 -7.94 -42.53
C GLU A 37 -23.25 -6.63 -42.87
N ALA A 38 -22.04 -6.48 -42.31
CA ALA A 38 -20.92 -5.58 -42.68
C ALA A 38 -21.01 -4.08 -42.30
N PRO A 39 -19.86 -3.39 -42.02
CA PRO A 39 -18.50 -3.72 -42.48
C PRO A 39 -17.39 -3.84 -41.42
N LYS A 40 -16.38 -4.65 -41.78
CA LYS A 40 -15.02 -4.64 -41.22
C LYS A 40 -14.32 -3.31 -41.53
N ALA A 41 -13.67 -2.72 -40.53
CA ALA A 41 -12.50 -1.85 -40.72
C ALA A 41 -11.64 -1.82 -39.42
N PRO A 42 -10.35 -1.50 -39.53
CA PRO A 42 -9.26 -2.10 -38.75
C PRO A 42 -8.77 -1.23 -37.59
N GLY A 43 -7.96 -1.82 -36.71
CA GLY A 43 -6.98 -1.06 -35.91
C GLY A 43 -7.32 -0.88 -34.44
N ALA A 44 -7.59 -1.97 -33.71
CA ALA A 44 -7.32 -1.97 -32.27
C ALA A 44 -5.82 -2.25 -32.09
N VAL A 45 -5.04 -1.17 -31.91
CA VAL A 45 -3.61 -1.22 -31.60
C VAL A 45 -3.44 -2.06 -30.33
N ALA A 46 -2.69 -3.15 -30.44
CA ALA A 46 -2.38 -4.04 -29.33
C ALA A 46 -1.68 -3.27 -28.20
N LYS A 47 -2.24 -3.36 -26.99
CA LYS A 47 -1.72 -2.82 -25.75
C LYS A 47 -0.46 -3.59 -25.35
N ALA A 48 0.71 -3.16 -25.79
CA ALA A 48 1.98 -3.73 -25.36
C ALA A 48 2.38 -3.14 -23.99
N ALA A 49 1.79 -3.64 -22.91
CA ALA A 49 2.45 -3.59 -21.61
C ALA A 49 3.59 -4.61 -21.69
N GLY A 50 4.80 -4.15 -22.01
CA GLY A 50 5.94 -5.02 -22.25
C GLY A 50 6.36 -5.69 -20.95
N THR A 51 6.17 -7.00 -20.84
CA THR A 51 6.66 -7.77 -19.70
C THR A 51 8.19 -7.68 -19.64
N TYR A 52 8.74 -7.17 -18.54
CA TYR A 52 10.18 -7.10 -18.30
C TYR A 52 10.57 -7.53 -16.89
N VAL A 53 11.82 -7.97 -16.76
CA VAL A 53 12.50 -8.32 -15.52
C VAL A 53 13.89 -7.71 -15.55
N PHE A 54 14.16 -6.78 -14.63
CA PHE A 54 15.51 -6.26 -14.39
C PHE A 54 16.06 -6.89 -13.12
N LEU A 55 17.29 -7.39 -13.20
CA LEU A 55 18.01 -7.91 -12.06
C LEU A 55 19.41 -7.31 -12.01
N ARG A 56 19.81 -6.90 -10.82
CA ARG A 56 21.17 -6.40 -10.56
C ARG A 56 21.85 -7.19 -9.44
N GLY A 57 23.14 -7.49 -9.64
CA GLY A 57 24.01 -8.06 -8.62
C GLY A 57 24.14 -9.57 -8.65
N ARG A 58 25.04 -10.08 -7.81
CA ARG A 58 25.37 -11.52 -7.68
C ARG A 58 25.26 -11.89 -6.19
N GLY A 59 24.29 -12.73 -5.81
CA GLY A 59 24.08 -13.19 -4.42
C GLY A 59 22.89 -12.53 -3.69
N ASP A 60 22.95 -12.46 -2.35
CA ASP A 60 21.83 -12.12 -1.43
C ASP A 60 21.34 -10.66 -1.45
N ARG A 61 22.01 -9.75 -2.17
CA ARG A 61 21.57 -8.33 -2.31
C ARG A 61 21.17 -7.98 -3.73
N SER A 62 20.43 -8.86 -4.39
CA SER A 62 19.89 -8.59 -5.73
C SER A 62 18.64 -7.72 -5.64
N SER A 63 18.67 -6.52 -6.21
CA SER A 63 17.44 -5.76 -6.48
C SER A 63 16.80 -6.29 -7.77
N PHE A 64 15.47 -6.43 -7.75
CA PHE A 64 14.70 -6.87 -8.91
C PHE A 64 13.55 -5.90 -9.16
N ILE A 65 13.28 -5.63 -10.44
CA ILE A 65 12.13 -4.86 -10.90
C ILE A 65 11.40 -5.72 -11.90
N VAL A 66 10.12 -5.95 -11.64
CA VAL A 66 9.28 -6.89 -12.39
C VAL A 66 8.03 -6.14 -12.82
N SER A 67 7.76 -6.14 -14.12
CA SER A 67 6.52 -5.58 -14.67
C SER A 67 5.33 -6.49 -14.35
N SER A 68 4.15 -5.89 -14.20
CA SER A 68 2.87 -6.57 -14.03
C SER A 68 2.64 -7.60 -15.14
N GLY A 69 2.82 -8.89 -14.82
CA GLY A 69 2.65 -10.01 -15.75
C GLY A 69 3.88 -10.92 -15.89
N ALA A 70 5.04 -10.56 -15.32
CA ALA A 70 6.15 -11.50 -15.20
C ALA A 70 5.97 -12.40 -13.96
N HIS A 71 5.87 -13.71 -14.17
CA HIS A 71 5.77 -14.69 -13.08
C HIS A 71 7.07 -14.75 -12.27
N ILE A 72 6.97 -14.73 -10.94
CA ILE A 72 8.12 -14.77 -10.01
C ILE A 72 8.97 -16.03 -10.20
N ASP A 73 8.36 -17.18 -10.48
CA ASP A 73 9.07 -18.46 -10.76
C ASP A 73 9.99 -18.37 -12.00
N SER A 74 9.68 -17.46 -12.93
CA SER A 74 10.55 -17.16 -14.08
C SER A 74 11.86 -16.49 -13.64
N THR A 75 11.85 -15.71 -12.56
CA THR A 75 13.02 -14.90 -12.16
C THR A 75 14.20 -15.76 -11.72
N ASP A 76 13.97 -16.85 -10.99
CA ASP A 76 15.04 -17.76 -10.55
C ASP A 76 15.62 -18.56 -11.72
N SER A 77 14.77 -18.94 -12.69
CA SER A 77 15.20 -19.55 -13.94
C SER A 77 16.06 -18.60 -14.79
N LEU A 78 15.70 -17.31 -14.84
CA LEU A 78 16.48 -16.27 -15.52
C LEU A 78 17.82 -16.02 -14.82
N LYS A 79 17.84 -15.96 -13.48
CA LYS A 79 19.08 -15.84 -12.67
C LYS A 79 20.03 -17.01 -12.94
N ALA A 80 19.52 -18.24 -12.91
CA ALA A 80 20.33 -19.44 -13.16
C ALA A 80 20.89 -19.47 -14.59
N ARG A 81 20.15 -18.94 -15.57
CA ARG A 81 20.52 -18.96 -16.98
C ARG A 81 21.54 -17.88 -17.37
N PHE A 82 21.30 -16.64 -16.97
CA PHE A 82 22.10 -15.51 -17.44
C PHE A 82 23.24 -15.17 -16.49
N GLY A 83 23.03 -15.36 -15.18
CA GLY A 83 23.97 -14.96 -14.15
C GLY A 83 24.25 -13.44 -14.14
N GLY A 84 24.64 -12.92 -12.99
CA GLY A 84 24.97 -11.49 -12.85
C GLY A 84 23.78 -10.57 -13.17
N SER A 85 24.07 -9.34 -13.58
CA SER A 85 23.05 -8.33 -13.88
C SER A 85 22.53 -8.50 -15.32
N PHE A 86 21.22 -8.41 -15.50
CA PHE A 86 20.60 -8.46 -16.82
C PHE A 86 19.22 -7.77 -16.82
N LEU A 87 18.82 -7.29 -17.99
CA LEU A 87 17.46 -6.86 -18.28
C LEU A 87 16.87 -7.83 -19.31
N TRP A 88 15.84 -8.56 -18.91
CA TRP A 88 15.07 -9.43 -19.77
C TRP A 88 13.72 -8.80 -20.09
N PHE A 89 13.24 -8.94 -21.32
CA PHE A 89 11.92 -8.44 -21.71
C PHE A 89 11.33 -9.24 -22.88
N LEU A 90 10.01 -9.15 -23.03
CA LEU A 90 9.26 -9.70 -24.16
C LEU A 90 8.90 -8.59 -25.14
N GLN A 91 9.28 -8.78 -26.41
CA GLN A 91 8.89 -7.91 -27.53
C GLN A 91 8.32 -8.80 -28.63
N ASP A 92 7.07 -8.57 -29.03
CA ASP A 92 6.37 -9.38 -30.05
C ASP A 92 6.40 -10.89 -29.75
N GLN A 93 6.15 -11.25 -28.48
CA GLN A 93 6.26 -12.63 -27.94
C GLN A 93 7.66 -13.27 -28.04
N LYS A 94 8.69 -12.51 -28.43
CA LYS A 94 10.07 -12.99 -28.48
C LYS A 94 10.83 -12.48 -27.25
N PRO A 95 11.52 -13.36 -26.51
CA PRO A 95 12.33 -12.95 -25.37
C PRO A 95 13.66 -12.36 -25.82
N TYR A 96 14.04 -11.25 -25.19
CA TYR A 96 15.32 -10.58 -25.38
C TYR A 96 16.02 -10.40 -24.05
N VAL A 97 17.34 -10.31 -24.09
CA VAL A 97 18.19 -10.03 -22.93
C VAL A 97 19.23 -8.95 -23.26
N ILE A 98 19.42 -8.04 -22.31
CA ILE A 98 20.47 -7.02 -22.32
C ILE A 98 21.37 -7.28 -21.11
N GLN A 99 22.68 -7.36 -21.36
CA GLN A 99 23.72 -7.51 -20.34
C GLN A 99 24.77 -6.39 -20.44
N ASP A 100 24.48 -5.35 -21.22
CA ASP A 100 25.37 -4.21 -21.36
C ASP A 100 25.37 -3.38 -20.08
N GLU A 101 26.53 -3.26 -19.43
CA GLU A 101 26.68 -2.60 -18.14
C GLU A 101 26.24 -1.13 -18.19
N ALA A 102 26.48 -0.42 -19.29
CA ALA A 102 26.12 0.99 -19.42
C ALA A 102 24.60 1.15 -19.55
N ILE A 103 23.92 0.23 -20.24
CA ILE A 103 22.46 0.20 -20.31
C ILE A 103 21.87 -0.17 -18.95
N LEU A 104 22.42 -1.18 -18.26
CA LEU A 104 21.94 -1.61 -16.95
C LEU A 104 22.13 -0.53 -15.88
N ALA A 105 23.20 0.27 -15.97
CA ALA A 105 23.40 1.45 -15.11
C ALA A 105 22.32 2.51 -15.35
N LYS A 106 21.98 2.81 -16.61
CA LYS A 106 20.85 3.71 -16.92
C LYS A 106 19.53 3.21 -16.36
N VAL A 107 19.26 1.91 -16.51
CA VAL A 107 18.04 1.29 -15.96
C VAL A 107 18.01 1.41 -14.44
N GLU A 108 19.13 1.18 -13.75
CA GLU A 108 19.20 1.39 -12.30
C GLU A 108 18.88 2.85 -11.93
N ASP A 109 19.49 3.81 -12.62
CA ASP A 109 19.27 5.23 -12.34
C ASP A 109 17.80 5.65 -12.51
N LEU A 110 17.06 5.04 -13.45
CA LEU A 110 15.62 5.27 -13.63
C LEU A 110 14.79 4.84 -12.41
N PHE A 111 15.22 3.82 -11.68
CA PHE A 111 14.44 3.19 -10.60
C PHE A 111 15.10 3.30 -9.22
N LYS A 112 16.16 4.09 -9.09
CA LYS A 112 16.89 4.27 -7.83
C LYS A 112 16.04 4.87 -6.70
N GLY A 113 14.84 5.36 -7.02
CA GLY A 113 13.95 6.04 -6.10
C GLY A 113 14.41 7.48 -5.84
N ASP A 114 13.52 8.28 -5.25
CA ASP A 114 13.85 9.63 -4.81
C ASP A 114 13.98 9.63 -3.28
N PRO A 115 15.20 9.86 -2.72
CA PRO A 115 15.43 9.84 -1.28
C PRO A 115 14.64 10.94 -0.55
N SER A 116 14.20 12.00 -1.25
CA SER A 116 13.35 13.02 -0.66
C SER A 116 11.91 12.53 -0.45
N LEU A 117 11.42 11.57 -1.25
CA LEU A 117 10.11 10.96 -1.05
C LEU A 117 10.14 9.98 0.11
N GLU A 118 11.18 9.17 0.23
CA GLU A 118 11.37 8.31 1.41
C GLU A 118 11.47 9.12 2.71
N ALA A 119 12.13 10.28 2.66
CA ALA A 119 12.19 11.19 3.80
C ALA A 119 10.80 11.78 4.14
N GLN A 120 9.99 12.09 3.13
CA GLN A 120 8.60 12.53 3.33
C GLN A 120 7.74 11.41 3.93
N ASP A 121 7.83 10.19 3.43
CA ASP A 121 7.10 9.03 3.98
C ASP A 121 7.41 8.84 5.47
N ARG A 122 8.70 8.82 5.84
CA ARG A 122 9.11 8.71 7.26
C ARG A 122 8.59 9.85 8.12
N GLN A 123 8.52 11.07 7.58
CA GLN A 123 7.96 12.21 8.29
C GLN A 123 6.45 12.07 8.50
N LEU A 124 5.71 11.55 7.52
CA LEU A 124 4.28 11.28 7.65
C LEU A 124 4.02 10.19 8.68
N GLU A 125 4.77 9.09 8.64
CA GLU A 125 4.69 8.01 9.64
C GLU A 125 4.93 8.53 11.06
N THR A 126 5.99 9.33 11.27
CA THR A 126 6.27 9.93 12.58
C THR A 126 5.13 10.83 13.07
N ARG A 127 4.46 11.56 12.16
CA ARG A 127 3.31 12.39 12.52
C ARG A 127 2.10 11.54 12.87
N GLU A 128 1.88 10.44 12.16
CA GLU A 128 0.80 9.49 12.42
C GLU A 128 0.93 8.91 13.84
N ASP A 129 2.12 8.45 14.21
CA ASP A 129 2.44 7.96 15.56
C ASP A 129 2.14 9.01 16.64
N GLN A 130 2.48 10.28 16.38
CA GLN A 130 2.23 11.37 17.31
C GLN A 130 0.74 11.66 17.48
N LEU A 131 -0.03 11.62 16.40
CA LEU A 131 -1.49 11.84 16.44
C LEU A 131 -2.19 10.66 17.13
N GLU A 132 -1.74 9.43 16.90
CA GLU A 132 -2.26 8.24 17.59
C GLU A 132 -1.97 8.30 19.10
N ALA A 133 -0.75 8.67 19.49
CA ALA A 133 -0.40 8.87 20.90
C ALA A 133 -1.27 9.97 21.55
N GLN A 134 -1.55 11.06 20.83
CA GLN A 134 -2.47 12.10 21.31
C GLN A 134 -3.89 11.56 21.49
N ARG A 135 -4.40 10.79 20.53
CA ARG A 135 -5.73 10.17 20.59
C ARG A 135 -5.87 9.32 21.85
N ASN A 136 -4.92 8.42 22.07
CA ASN A 136 -4.90 7.54 23.23
C ASN A 136 -4.88 8.34 24.55
N GLY A 137 -4.17 9.47 24.58
CA GLY A 137 -4.16 10.37 25.74
C GLY A 137 -5.51 11.06 25.97
N LEU A 138 -6.21 11.46 24.92
CA LEU A 138 -7.55 12.05 25.02
C LEU A 138 -8.60 11.02 25.44
N ASP A 139 -8.55 9.81 24.89
CA ASP A 139 -9.44 8.71 25.27
C ASP A 139 -9.26 8.32 26.75
N ALA A 140 -8.00 8.23 27.24
CA ALA A 140 -7.75 7.99 28.65
C ALA A 140 -8.27 9.12 29.57
N ARG A 141 -8.27 10.38 29.10
CA ARG A 141 -8.87 11.50 29.85
C ARG A 141 -10.39 11.40 29.88
N ARG A 142 -11.01 10.92 28.80
CA ARG A 142 -12.45 10.67 28.73
C ARG A 142 -12.87 9.63 29.75
N ASP A 143 -12.20 8.48 29.75
CA ASP A 143 -12.47 7.38 30.68
C ASP A 143 -12.36 7.86 32.13
N ALA A 144 -11.36 8.68 32.44
CA ALA A 144 -11.18 9.25 33.78
C ALA A 144 -12.27 10.27 34.19
N LEU A 145 -12.91 10.94 33.24
CA LEU A 145 -14.05 11.83 33.50
C LEU A 145 -15.33 11.03 33.71
N ASP A 146 -15.53 9.98 32.91
CA ASP A 146 -16.65 9.04 33.07
C ASP A 146 -16.58 8.34 34.45
N ASP A 147 -15.42 7.83 34.85
CA ASP A 147 -15.19 7.25 36.20
C ASP A 147 -15.50 8.24 37.33
N LYS A 148 -15.17 9.53 37.16
CA LYS A 148 -15.48 10.56 38.16
C LYS A 148 -16.97 10.80 38.25
N ARG A 149 -17.65 10.83 37.12
CA ARG A 149 -19.11 11.00 37.05
C ARG A 149 -19.81 9.84 37.76
N ASP A 150 -19.42 8.60 37.50
CA ASP A 150 -19.99 7.43 38.16
C ASP A 150 -19.83 7.49 39.69
N ARG A 151 -18.68 7.92 40.19
CA ARG A 151 -18.47 8.13 41.65
C ARG A 151 -19.34 9.25 42.23
N LEU A 152 -19.70 10.25 41.43
CA LEU A 152 -20.64 11.29 41.86
C LEU A 152 -22.06 10.74 41.93
N ASP A 153 -22.45 9.91 40.97
CA ASP A 153 -23.73 9.19 40.98
C ASP A 153 -23.87 8.36 42.26
N GLU A 154 -22.86 7.54 42.58
CA GLU A 154 -22.84 6.72 43.81
C GLU A 154 -22.94 7.57 45.09
N ARG A 155 -22.24 8.70 45.13
CA ARG A 155 -22.28 9.64 46.28
C ARG A 155 -23.66 10.28 46.43
N GLU A 156 -24.31 10.61 45.33
CA GLU A 156 -25.64 11.20 45.33
C GLU A 156 -26.68 10.18 45.84
N GLU A 157 -26.60 8.93 45.38
CA GLU A 157 -27.44 7.84 45.87
C GLU A 157 -27.30 7.63 47.37
N ALA A 158 -26.06 7.66 47.89
CA ALA A 158 -25.79 7.53 49.33
C ALA A 158 -26.34 8.71 50.17
N LEU A 159 -26.56 9.87 49.56
CA LEU A 159 -27.09 11.07 50.22
C LEU A 159 -28.62 11.13 50.23
N ASN A 160 -29.33 10.09 49.79
CA ASN A 160 -30.79 10.01 49.90
C ASN A 160 -31.27 9.77 51.34
N GLY A 161 -31.29 10.86 52.11
CA GLY A 161 -32.03 11.03 53.36
C GLY A 161 -32.56 12.47 53.45
N GLU A 162 -33.84 12.63 53.79
CA GLU A 162 -34.63 13.88 53.77
C GLU A 162 -34.22 14.90 54.86
N SER A 163 -32.96 15.30 54.93
CA SER A 163 -32.49 16.30 55.90
C SER A 163 -31.87 17.53 55.22
N PRO A 164 -32.12 18.76 55.70
CA PRO A 164 -31.44 19.97 55.21
C PRO A 164 -29.90 19.89 55.32
N ALA A 165 -29.36 18.95 56.10
CA ALA A 165 -27.93 18.66 56.15
C ALA A 165 -27.34 18.12 54.82
N THR A 166 -28.16 17.51 53.93
CA THR A 166 -27.69 16.94 52.65
C THR A 166 -27.82 17.90 51.47
N ALA A 167 -28.58 19.00 51.59
CA ALA A 167 -28.80 19.97 50.51
C ALA A 167 -27.50 20.64 50.03
N GLY A 168 -26.61 21.02 50.96
CA GLY A 168 -25.31 21.60 50.61
C GLY A 168 -24.34 20.61 49.95
N ALA A 169 -24.48 19.32 50.23
CA ALA A 169 -23.69 18.27 49.59
C ALA A 169 -24.18 18.02 48.15
N ARG A 170 -25.50 17.98 47.93
CA ARG A 170 -26.11 17.86 46.59
C ARG A 170 -25.72 19.01 45.67
N ALA A 171 -25.79 20.25 46.15
CA ALA A 171 -25.36 21.41 45.37
C ALA A 171 -23.88 21.37 44.96
N ARG A 172 -23.01 20.74 45.76
CA ARG A 172 -21.60 20.52 45.39
C ARG A 172 -21.46 19.45 44.30
N ILE A 173 -22.19 18.34 44.44
CA ILE A 173 -22.22 17.28 43.41
C ILE A 173 -22.70 17.86 42.07
N ASP A 174 -23.76 18.65 42.07
CA ASP A 174 -24.27 19.31 40.85
C ASP A 174 -23.21 20.23 40.22
N GLY A 175 -22.49 21.00 41.05
CA GLY A 175 -21.40 21.85 40.58
C GLY A 175 -20.24 21.06 39.97
N GLU A 176 -19.89 19.92 40.57
CA GLU A 176 -18.86 19.00 40.06
C GLU A 176 -19.30 18.32 38.74
N ARG A 177 -20.56 17.88 38.63
CA ARG A 177 -21.15 17.36 37.38
C ARG A 177 -21.06 18.37 36.25
N GLN A 178 -21.47 19.62 36.50
CA GLN A 178 -21.39 20.67 35.50
C GLN A 178 -19.95 20.98 35.08
N ALA A 179 -18.97 20.80 35.98
CA ALA A 179 -17.56 20.93 35.63
C ALA A 179 -17.10 19.80 34.71
N ILE A 180 -17.45 18.56 35.02
CA ILE A 180 -17.17 17.39 34.18
C ILE A 180 -17.80 17.56 32.79
N ASP A 181 -19.07 17.99 32.71
CA ASP A 181 -19.74 18.19 31.42
C ASP A 181 -19.03 19.26 30.56
N ARG A 182 -18.51 20.33 31.20
CA ARG A 182 -17.70 21.34 30.50
C ARG A 182 -16.37 20.77 30.03
N ASP A 183 -15.70 19.96 30.85
CA ASP A 183 -14.45 19.31 30.47
C ASP A 183 -14.65 18.33 29.31
N MET A 184 -15.76 17.58 29.31
CA MET A 184 -16.15 16.69 28.21
C MET A 184 -16.37 17.45 26.90
N GLN A 185 -17.05 18.61 26.94
CA GLN A 185 -17.22 19.45 25.75
C GLN A 185 -15.89 19.95 25.17
N VAL A 186 -14.94 20.30 26.05
CA VAL A 186 -13.60 20.69 25.61
C VAL A 186 -12.89 19.51 24.96
N LEU A 187 -12.97 18.33 25.59
CA LEU A 187 -12.35 17.09 25.10
C LEU A 187 -12.90 16.67 23.72
N ASP A 188 -14.21 16.73 23.53
CA ASP A 188 -14.85 16.46 22.24
C ASP A 188 -14.35 17.42 21.16
N GLY A 189 -14.14 18.70 21.51
CA GLY A 189 -13.54 19.68 20.61
C GLY A 189 -12.05 19.41 20.28
N GLU A 190 -11.30 18.81 21.20
CA GLU A 190 -9.92 18.34 20.96
C GLU A 190 -9.90 17.13 20.03
N LEU A 191 -10.79 16.15 20.26
CA LEU A 191 -10.94 14.96 19.40
C LEU A 191 -11.34 15.35 17.97
N GLN A 192 -12.28 16.29 17.79
CA GLN A 192 -12.66 16.77 16.45
C GLN A 192 -11.49 17.41 15.69
N LYS A 193 -10.64 18.17 16.37
CA LYS A 193 -9.44 18.75 15.74
C LYS A 193 -8.42 17.68 15.37
N LEU A 194 -8.31 16.64 16.20
CA LEU A 194 -7.44 15.50 15.93
C LEU A 194 -7.91 14.71 14.70
N ASP A 195 -9.22 14.47 14.58
CA ASP A 195 -9.82 13.82 13.41
C ASP A 195 -9.55 14.62 12.13
N GLN A 196 -9.69 15.94 12.17
CA GLN A 196 -9.33 16.83 11.04
C GLN A 196 -7.84 16.75 10.68
N ALA A 197 -6.96 16.63 11.69
CA ALA A 197 -5.53 16.47 11.46
C ALA A 197 -5.21 15.12 10.79
N MET A 198 -5.87 14.04 11.21
CA MET A 198 -5.75 12.71 10.59
C MET A 198 -6.24 12.71 9.14
N GLU A 199 -7.39 13.36 8.86
CA GLU A 199 -7.90 13.49 7.50
C GLU A 199 -6.90 14.23 6.59
N LYS A 200 -6.31 15.31 7.09
CA LYS A 200 -5.27 16.04 6.34
C LYS A 200 -4.03 15.18 6.10
N LEU A 201 -3.57 14.42 7.11
CA LEU A 201 -2.42 13.54 6.97
C LEU A 201 -2.66 12.46 5.90
N ASN A 202 -3.86 11.87 5.88
CA ASN A 202 -4.27 10.93 4.84
C ASN A 202 -4.22 11.55 3.45
N GLY A 203 -4.71 12.80 3.30
CA GLY A 203 -4.58 13.53 2.04
C GLY A 203 -3.12 13.78 1.62
N GLU A 204 -2.22 14.05 2.57
CA GLU A 204 -0.78 14.17 2.30
C GLU A 204 -0.18 12.83 1.83
N ARG A 205 -0.58 11.69 2.41
CA ARG A 205 -0.16 10.35 1.98
C ARG A 205 -0.64 10.00 0.58
N GLU A 206 -1.92 10.26 0.27
CA GLU A 206 -2.47 10.04 -1.07
C GLU A 206 -1.72 10.86 -2.13
N ALA A 207 -1.44 12.14 -1.82
CA ALA A 207 -0.68 12.99 -2.72
C ALA A 207 0.76 12.51 -2.94
N LEU A 208 1.41 11.96 -1.90
CA LEU A 208 2.74 11.39 -2.00
C LEU A 208 2.74 10.09 -2.82
N SER A 209 1.77 9.21 -2.59
CA SER A 209 1.57 7.99 -3.39
C SER A 209 1.35 8.33 -4.86
N ALA A 210 0.52 9.33 -5.17
CA ALA A 210 0.29 9.77 -6.55
C ALA A 210 1.55 10.37 -7.21
N LYS A 211 2.44 11.00 -6.44
CA LYS A 211 3.74 11.47 -6.95
C LYS A 211 4.66 10.28 -7.24
N GLN A 212 4.72 9.29 -6.35
CA GLN A 212 5.52 8.08 -6.55
C GLN A 212 5.06 7.30 -7.79
N GLU A 213 3.75 7.14 -7.98
CA GLU A 213 3.17 6.51 -9.17
C GLU A 213 3.58 7.25 -10.46
N LYS A 214 3.43 8.57 -10.51
CA LYS A 214 3.84 9.37 -11.69
C LYS A 214 5.32 9.26 -12.01
N LEU A 215 6.19 9.19 -11.00
CA LEU A 215 7.62 9.00 -11.20
C LEU A 215 7.93 7.60 -11.73
N LEU A 216 7.23 6.58 -11.23
CA LEU A 216 7.37 5.22 -11.70
C LEU A 216 6.87 5.08 -13.16
N GLU A 217 5.73 5.69 -13.49
CA GLU A 217 5.23 5.74 -14.87
C GLU A 217 6.23 6.42 -15.80
N ALA A 218 6.81 7.55 -15.39
CA ALA A 218 7.82 8.25 -16.17
C ALA A 218 9.09 7.39 -16.38
N ALA A 219 9.55 6.71 -15.33
CA ALA A 219 10.67 5.79 -15.39
C ALA A 219 10.39 4.59 -16.32
N GLU A 220 9.18 4.02 -16.27
CA GLU A 220 8.77 2.94 -17.16
C GLU A 220 8.71 3.41 -18.62
N HIS A 221 8.16 4.59 -18.89
CA HIS A 221 8.17 5.18 -20.23
C HIS A 221 9.59 5.35 -20.78
N GLN A 222 10.53 5.82 -19.95
CA GLN A 222 11.93 5.96 -20.32
C GLN A 222 12.62 4.60 -20.53
N LEU A 223 12.31 3.59 -19.71
CA LEU A 223 12.80 2.23 -19.88
C LEU A 223 12.36 1.65 -21.22
N LEU A 224 11.08 1.79 -21.57
CA LEU A 224 10.55 1.28 -22.85
C LEU A 224 11.22 1.96 -24.05
N GLN A 225 11.49 3.27 -23.96
CA GLN A 225 12.26 3.97 -25.00
C GLN A 225 13.68 3.42 -25.12
N LEU A 226 14.37 3.21 -24.00
CA LEU A 226 15.70 2.62 -23.96
C LEU A 226 15.71 1.21 -24.56
N ILE A 227 14.71 0.39 -24.25
CA ILE A 227 14.53 -0.94 -24.85
C ILE A 227 14.41 -0.82 -26.39
N GLN A 228 13.59 0.09 -26.90
CA GLN A 228 13.44 0.29 -28.34
C GLN A 228 14.75 0.74 -29.02
N GLU A 229 15.55 1.57 -28.37
CA GLU A 229 16.87 1.96 -28.85
C GLU A 229 17.86 0.77 -28.87
N THR A 230 17.84 -0.08 -27.85
CA THR A 230 18.71 -1.27 -27.77
C THR A 230 18.35 -2.32 -28.81
N LEU A 231 17.07 -2.43 -29.19
CA LEU A 231 16.62 -3.28 -30.28
C LEU A 231 17.12 -2.76 -31.63
N LYS A 232 17.01 -1.44 -31.88
CA LYS A 232 17.48 -0.82 -33.14
C LYS A 232 19.00 -0.89 -33.30
N SER A 233 19.74 -0.75 -32.21
CA SER A 233 21.21 -0.82 -32.20
C SER A 233 21.77 -2.25 -32.15
N GLY A 234 20.92 -3.26 -31.95
CA GLY A 234 21.33 -4.67 -31.87
C GLY A 234 22.03 -5.07 -30.57
N VAL A 235 21.99 -4.20 -29.55
CA VAL A 235 22.53 -4.49 -28.21
C VAL A 235 21.67 -5.55 -27.49
N ALA A 236 20.35 -5.50 -27.69
CA ALA A 236 19.43 -6.52 -27.17
C ALA A 236 19.58 -7.83 -27.97
N ARG A 237 19.88 -8.93 -27.27
CA ARG A 237 20.09 -10.24 -27.88
C ARG A 237 18.85 -11.12 -27.76
N PRO A 238 18.41 -11.80 -28.83
CA PRO A 238 17.29 -12.73 -28.73
C PRO A 238 17.69 -13.94 -27.88
N VAL A 239 16.78 -14.35 -27.00
CA VAL A 239 16.95 -15.52 -26.15
C VAL A 239 16.38 -16.72 -26.90
N ALA A 240 17.22 -17.71 -27.24
CA ALA A 240 16.75 -18.92 -27.91
C ALA A 240 15.68 -19.62 -27.07
N ASP A 241 14.57 -19.95 -27.74
CA ASP A 241 13.35 -20.51 -27.19
C ASP A 241 13.60 -21.93 -26.64
N LYS A 242 13.96 -21.99 -25.37
CA LYS A 242 14.02 -23.22 -24.57
C LYS A 242 13.31 -23.03 -23.23
N MET A 243 12.41 -22.05 -23.14
CA MET A 243 11.52 -21.93 -21.97
C MET A 243 10.31 -22.82 -22.25
N LYS A 244 10.49 -24.12 -22.06
CA LYS A 244 9.35 -25.04 -21.94
C LYS A 244 8.58 -24.60 -20.70
N THR A 245 7.47 -23.90 -20.92
CA THR A 245 6.38 -23.82 -19.95
C THR A 245 5.94 -25.25 -19.67
N SER A 246 6.30 -25.77 -18.50
CA SER A 246 5.74 -27.02 -17.97
C SER A 246 4.55 -26.71 -17.08
#